data_AF-A0A315SAG4-F1
#
_entry.id   AF-A0A315SAG4-F1
#
_cell.length_a   1.000
_cell.length_b   1.000
_cell.length_c   1.000
_cell.angle_alpha   90.00
_cell.angle_beta   90.00
_cell.angle_gamma   90.00
#
_symmetry.space_group_name_H-M   'P 1'
#
loop_
_entity.id
_entity.type
_entity.pdbx_description
1 polymer ?
#
loop_
_entity_poly.entity_id
_entity_poly.type
_entity_poly.pdbx_seq_one_letter_code
_entity_poly.pdbx_strand_id
1 'polypeptide(L)' 'MMEPWQIILVVVIVVVVVGVIIALVQAARARKPPTPADWYPDEHDPSIERYHDGSGWTDRTRPNKEDDY' A
#
# COMPACT_ATOMS: atom_id res chain seq x y z
N MET A 1 -36.62 17.70 -10.92
CA MET A 1 -35.72 18.83 -10.60
C MET A 1 -35.19 18.55 -9.20
N MET A 2 -33.87 18.47 -8.99
CA MET A 2 -33.34 18.34 -7.63
C MET A 2 -33.35 19.71 -6.97
N GLU A 3 -33.86 19.79 -5.75
CA GLU A 3 -33.94 21.05 -5.01
C GLU A 3 -32.53 21.47 -4.55
N PRO A 4 -32.22 22.78 -4.50
CA PRO A 4 -30.89 23.28 -4.18
C PRO A 4 -30.37 22.80 -2.81
N TRP A 5 -31.25 22.57 -1.84
CA TRP A 5 -30.87 22.04 -0.52
C TRP A 5 -30.45 20.55 -0.58
N GLN A 6 -31.01 19.77 -1.51
CA GLN A 6 -30.62 18.37 -1.71
C GLN A 6 -29.21 18.28 -2.29
N ILE A 7 -28.85 19.20 -3.19
CA ILE A 7 -27.50 19.29 -3.76
C ILE A 7 -26.48 19.53 -2.63
N ILE A 8 -26.78 20.46 -1.71
CA ILE A 8 -25.90 20.74 -0.55
C ILE A 8 -25.74 19.49 0.32
N LEU A 9 -26.84 18.79 0.64
CA LEU A 9 -26.75 17.56 1.43
C LEU A 9 -25.91 16.47 0.75
N VAL A 10 -26.08 16.27 -0.56
CA VAL A 10 -25.29 15.29 -1.31
C VAL A 10 -23.81 15.66 -1.27
N VAL A 11 -23.46 16.94 -1.46
CA VAL A 11 -22.06 17.40 -1.38
C VAL A 11 -21.48 17.16 0.01
N VAL A 12 -22.22 17.48 1.08
CA VAL A 12 -21.78 17.24 2.46
C VAL A 12 -21.56 15.75 2.71
N ILE A 13 -22.48 14.89 2.26
CA ILE A 13 -22.34 13.43 2.40
C ILE A 13 -21.11 12.95 1.64
N VAL A 14 -20.89 13.40 0.41
CA VAL A 14 -19.71 13.02 -0.37
C VAL A 14 -18.43 13.45 0.33
N VAL A 15 -18.35 14.67 0.85
CA VAL A 15 -17.18 15.14 1.60
C VAL A 15 -16.92 14.31 2.85
N VAL A 16 -17.96 13.99 3.63
CA VAL A 16 -17.83 13.13 4.82
C VAL A 16 -17.38 11.73 4.43
N VAL A 17 -17.99 11.13 3.40
CA VAL A 17 -17.63 9.79 2.92
C VAL A 17 -16.19 9.77 2.44
N VAL A 18 -15.74 10.75 1.66
CA VAL A 18 -14.35 10.88 1.21
C VAL A 18 -13.41 11.03 2.41
N GLY A 19 -13.75 11.88 3.38
CA GLY A 19 -12.97 12.06 4.61
C GLY A 19 -12.84 10.77 5.42
N VAL A 20 -13.92 10.02 5.58
CA VAL A 20 -13.93 8.72 6.27
C VAL A 20 -13.07 7.71 5.51
N ILE A 21 -13.21 7.62 4.19
CA ILE A 21 -12.38 6.71 3.37
C ILE A 21 -10.89 7.03 3.54
N ILE A 22 -10.52 8.31 3.47
CA ILE A 22 -9.12 8.75 3.66
C ILE A 22 -8.62 8.37 5.06
N ALA A 23 -9.40 8.65 6.10
CA ALA A 23 -9.02 8.32 7.48
C ALA A 23 -8.83 6.81 7.68
N LEU A 24 -9.72 5.99 7.13
CA LEU A 24 -9.62 4.53 7.19
C LEU A 24 -8.38 4.01 6.45
N VAL A 25 -8.06 4.54 5.27
CA VAL A 25 -6.85 4.16 4.51
C VAL A 25 -5.59 4.54 5.28
N GLN A 26 -5.54 5.73 5.88
CA GLN A 26 -4.39 6.15 6.69
C GLN A 26 -4.22 5.27 7.94
N ALA A 27 -5.31 4.99 8.66
CA ALA A 27 -5.28 4.10 9.82
C ALA A 27 -4.83 2.68 9.46
N ALA A 28 -5.25 2.15 8.30
CA ALA A 28 -4.82 0.85 7.82
C ALA A 28 -3.33 0.83 7.45
N ARG A 29 -2.81 1.88 6.82
CA ARG A 29 -1.37 2.02 6.52
C ARG A 29 -0.52 2.08 7.78
N ALA A 30 -0.97 2.80 8.81
CA ALA A 30 -0.26 2.91 10.08
C ALA A 30 -0.17 1.59 10.86
N ARG A 31 -1.08 0.64 10.59
CA ARG A 31 -1.13 -0.66 11.28
C ARG A 31 -0.31 -1.76 10.60
N LYS A 32 0.09 -1.61 9.33
CA LYS A 32 0.95 -2.60 8.70
C LYS A 32 2.32 -2.55 9.39
N PRO A 33 2.81 -3.67 9.95
CA PRO A 33 4.18 -3.72 10.44
C PRO A 33 5.11 -3.26 9.30
N PRO A 34 6.14 -2.44 9.59
CA PRO A 34 7.12 -2.11 8.59
C PRO A 34 7.77 -3.41 8.12
N THR A 35 7.70 -3.69 6.82
CA THR A 35 8.55 -4.74 6.24
C THR A 35 9.99 -4.32 6.50
N PRO A 36 10.84 -5.16 7.12
CA PRO A 36 12.24 -4.83 7.31
C PRO A 36 12.93 -4.50 5.99
N ALA A 37 13.95 -3.63 6.05
CA ALA A 37 14.78 -3.34 4.90
C ALA A 37 15.80 -4.47 4.70
N ASP A 38 15.46 -5.45 3.86
CA ASP A 38 16.27 -6.65 3.65
C ASP A 38 16.05 -7.26 2.26
N TRP A 39 16.76 -8.34 1.97
CA TRP A 39 16.62 -9.16 0.79
C TRP A 39 15.57 -10.24 1.01
N TYR A 40 14.67 -10.36 0.05
CA TYR A 40 13.59 -11.34 0.07
C TYR A 40 13.54 -12.07 -1.27
N PRO A 41 13.09 -13.34 -1.31
CA PRO A 41 12.93 -14.07 -2.55
C PRO A 41 11.99 -13.35 -3.53
N ASP A 42 12.36 -13.34 -4.81
CA ASP A 42 11.49 -12.80 -5.85
C ASP A 42 10.34 -13.78 -6.16
N GLU A 43 9.10 -13.28 -6.17
CA GLU A 43 7.91 -14.12 -6.41
C GLU A 43 7.86 -14.71 -7.83
N HIS A 44 8.55 -14.08 -8.79
CA HIS A 44 8.57 -14.51 -10.19
C HIS A 44 9.79 -15.38 -10.54
N ASP A 45 10.91 -15.18 -9.83
CA ASP A 45 12.14 -15.92 -10.05
C ASP A 45 12.81 -16.30 -8.72
N PRO A 46 12.61 -17.54 -8.22
CA PRO A 46 13.14 -17.96 -6.93
C PRO A 46 14.67 -18.04 -6.88
N SER A 47 15.35 -17.95 -8.02
CA SER A 47 16.83 -17.95 -8.09
C SER A 47 17.45 -16.60 -7.69
N ILE A 48 16.61 -15.57 -7.50
CA ILE A 48 17.04 -14.24 -7.11
C ILE A 48 16.30 -13.76 -5.86
N GLU A 49 17.00 -12.92 -5.10
CA GLU A 49 16.42 -12.11 -4.04
C GLU A 49 16.34 -10.65 -4.50
N ARG A 50 15.22 -9.99 -4.23
CA ARG A 50 15.00 -8.57 -4.47
C ARG A 50 15.07 -7.80 -3.16
N TYR A 51 15.68 -6.62 -3.19
CA TYR A 51 15.80 -5.79 -1.98
C TYR A 51 14.50 -4.99 -1.75
N HIS A 52 13.94 -5.13 -0.55
CA HIS A 52 12.86 -4.29 -0.04
C HIS A 52 13.48 -3.22 0.89
N ASP A 53 13.20 -1.93 0.67
CA ASP A 53 13.78 -0.84 1.47
C ASP A 53 12.97 -0.47 2.73
N GLY A 54 11.86 -1.19 2.93
CA GLY A 54 10.89 -0.99 4.00
C GLY A 54 9.68 -0.15 3.62
N SER A 55 9.75 0.57 2.50
CA SER A 55 8.61 1.26 1.87
C SER A 55 8.14 0.56 0.60
N GLY A 56 9.04 -0.10 -0.12
CA GLY A 56 8.72 -0.88 -1.31
C GLY A 56 9.88 -1.71 -1.85
N TRP A 57 9.58 -2.42 -2.94
CA TRP A 57 10.57 -3.17 -3.70
C TRP A 57 11.44 -2.25 -4.56
N THR A 58 12.74 -2.50 -4.57
CA THR A 58 13.70 -1.79 -5.41
C THR A 58 14.14 -2.64 -6.59
N ASP A 59 14.81 -2.04 -7.58
CA ASP A 59 15.39 -2.77 -8.72
C ASP A 59 16.67 -3.55 -8.38
N ARG A 60 17.12 -3.50 -7.12
CA ARG A 60 18.32 -4.22 -6.68
C ARG A 60 17.99 -5.70 -6.51
N THR A 61 18.69 -6.54 -7.26
CA THR A 61 18.60 -8.00 -7.21
C THR A 61 19.95 -8.64 -6.88
N ARG A 62 19.93 -9.85 -6.33
CA ARG A 62 21.12 -10.69 -6.14
C ARG A 62 20.75 -12.18 -6.26
N PRO A 63 21.71 -13.08 -6.51
CA PRO A 63 21.46 -14.52 -6.46
C PRO A 63 20.93 -14.94 -5.09
N ASN A 64 19.96 -15.85 -5.07
CA ASN A 64 19.45 -16.44 -3.85
C ASN A 64 20.53 -17.33 -3.22
N LYS A 65 20.78 -17.18 -1.91
CA LYS A 65 21.79 -17.97 -1.21
C LYS A 65 21.35 -19.41 -0.96
N GLU A 66 20.05 -19.68 -1.04
CA GLU A 66 19.51 -21.02 -0.82
C GLU A 66 19.83 -21.99 -1.95
N ASP A 67 20.22 -21.47 -3.13
CA ASP A 67 20.68 -22.27 -4.28
C ASP A 67 22.14 -22.77 -4.13
N ASP A 68 22.89 -22.29 -3.14
CA ASP A 68 24.31 -22.61 -2.92
C ASP A 68 24.54 -23.84 -2.00
N TYR A 69 23.49 -24.58 -1.62
CA TYR A 69 23.53 -25.74 -0.70
C TYR A 69 23.30 -27.11 -1.35
#